data_AF-A0A1G8VZ61-F1
#
_entry.id   AF-A0A1G8VZ61-F1
#
_cell.length_a   1.000
_cell.length_b   1.000
_cell.length_c   1.000
_cell.angle_alpha   90.00
_cell.angle_beta   90.00
_cell.angle_gamma   90.00
#
_symmetry.space_group_name_H-M   'P 1'
#
loop_
_entity.id
_entity.type
_entity.pdbx_description
1 polymer ?
#
loop_
_entity_poly.entity_id
_entity_poly.type
_entity_poly.pdbx_seq_one_letter_code
_entity_poly.pdbx_strand_id
1 'polypeptide(L)'
;MKLITAVVKPHRLDEIKEALQAFGVHGLTVTEASGYGRQRGHTEVYRGAEYTVDLVPKIRIEVLVEDDDAEQLIDVVVKAARTGKIGDGKVWSIPVETAVRVRTGERGPDAL
;
A
#
# COMPACT_ATOMS: atom_id res chain seq x y z
N MET A 1 12.53 -11.53 -6.78
CA MET A 1 11.16 -11.06 -6.46
C MET A 1 11.26 -9.82 -5.58
N LYS A 2 10.23 -8.98 -5.60
CA LYS A 2 10.11 -7.82 -4.72
C LYS A 2 8.83 -7.88 -3.90
N LEU A 3 8.90 -7.33 -2.69
CA LEU A 3 7.72 -6.91 -1.96
C LEU A 3 7.52 -5.42 -2.20
N ILE A 4 6.43 -5.08 -2.87
CA ILE A 4 5.98 -3.70 -3.03
C ILE A 4 5.09 -3.36 -1.83
N THR A 5 5.43 -2.30 -1.12
CA THR A 5 4.64 -1.77 -0.02
C THR A 5 4.17 -0.37 -0.37
N ALA A 6 2.86 -0.15 -0.28
CA ALA A 6 2.23 1.15 -0.50
C ALA A 6 1.48 1.58 0.76
N VAL A 7 1.82 2.73 1.32
CA VAL A 7 1.06 3.37 2.40
C VAL A 7 0.32 4.55 1.83
N VAL A 8 -1.01 4.47 1.76
CA VAL A 8 -1.88 5.36 0.97
C VAL A 8 -3.09 5.86 1.77
N LYS A 9 -3.84 6.79 1.19
CA LYS A 9 -5.13 7.23 1.76
C LYS A 9 -6.17 6.09 1.69
N PRO A 10 -6.97 5.84 2.76
CA PRO A 10 -7.90 4.71 2.80
C PRO A 10 -8.88 4.63 1.62
N HIS A 11 -9.45 5.77 1.20
CA HIS A 11 -10.44 5.82 0.11
C HIS A 11 -9.86 5.49 -1.28
N ARG A 12 -8.54 5.33 -1.42
CA ARG A 12 -7.91 4.92 -2.70
C ARG A 12 -7.79 3.40 -2.82
N LEU A 13 -8.13 2.63 -1.79
CA LEU A 13 -7.93 1.18 -1.77
C LEU A 13 -8.63 0.48 -2.94
N ASP A 14 -9.89 0.81 -3.22
CA ASP A 14 -10.64 0.13 -4.28
C ASP A 14 -10.09 0.42 -5.68
N GLU A 15 -9.72 1.67 -5.97
CA GLU A 15 -9.09 2.03 -7.25
C GLU A 15 -7.72 1.36 -7.42
N ILE A 16 -6.95 1.20 -6.34
CA ILE A 16 -5.68 0.47 -6.38
C ILE A 16 -5.93 -1.03 -6.64
N LYS A 17 -6.93 -1.64 -5.99
CA LYS A 17 -7.29 -3.04 -6.22
C LYS A 17 -7.68 -3.30 -7.68
N GLU A 18 -8.50 -2.43 -8.25
CA GLU A 18 -8.90 -2.52 -9.67
C GLU A 18 -7.70 -2.38 -10.60
N ALA A 19 -6.80 -1.42 -10.33
CA ALA A 19 -5.61 -1.22 -11.14
C ALA A 19 -4.62 -2.40 -11.06
N LEU A 20 -4.42 -2.98 -9.87
CA LEU A 20 -3.61 -4.18 -9.67
C LEU A 20 -4.22 -5.39 -10.39
N GLN A 21 -5.54 -5.57 -10.31
CA GLN A 21 -6.23 -6.64 -11.01
C GLN A 21 -6.12 -6.49 -12.54
N ALA A 22 -6.25 -5.26 -13.07
CA ALA A 22 -6.07 -4.99 -14.49
C ALA A 22 -4.63 -5.22 -14.97
N PHE A 23 -3.64 -5.06 -14.09
CA PHE A 23 -2.24 -5.38 -14.37
C PHE A 23 -1.96 -6.89 -14.33
N GLY A 24 -2.83 -7.70 -13.70
CA GLY A 24 -2.67 -9.16 -13.56
C GLY A 24 -2.23 -9.62 -12.17
N VAL A 25 -2.21 -8.72 -11.17
CA VAL A 25 -1.98 -9.11 -9.78
C VAL A 25 -3.28 -9.61 -9.15
N HIS A 26 -3.24 -10.82 -8.61
CA HIS A 26 -4.41 -11.50 -8.02
C HIS A 26 -4.34 -11.66 -6.50
N GLY A 27 -3.21 -11.31 -5.88
CA GLY A 27 -2.99 -11.43 -4.45
C GLY A 27 -2.38 -10.17 -3.84
N LEU A 28 -2.89 -9.75 -2.69
CA LEU A 28 -2.36 -8.65 -1.89
C LEU A 28 -2.74 -8.82 -0.42
N THR A 29 -2.00 -8.19 0.47
CA THR A 29 -2.32 -8.07 1.89
C THR A 29 -2.58 -6.61 2.23
N VAL A 30 -3.61 -6.36 3.05
CA VAL A 30 -3.98 -5.02 3.51
C VAL A 30 -3.87 -4.97 5.03
N THR A 31 -3.22 -3.94 5.56
CA THR A 31 -3.13 -3.66 6.99
C THR A 31 -3.52 -2.21 7.27
N GLU A 32 -4.33 -1.98 8.31
CA GLU A 32 -4.61 -0.62 8.80
C GLU A 32 -3.36 0.00 9.42
N ALA A 33 -3.11 1.27 9.12
CA ALA A 33 -1.94 1.97 9.58
C ALA A 33 -2.27 3.41 9.99
N SER A 34 -1.33 4.02 10.70
CA SER A 34 -1.38 5.41 11.12
C SER A 34 -0.10 6.11 10.64
N GLY A 35 -0.24 7.28 10.03
CA GLY A 35 0.88 8.03 9.46
C GLY A 35 1.04 9.40 10.08
N TYR A 36 2.28 9.85 10.24
CA TYR A 36 2.65 11.21 10.64
C TYR A 36 3.54 11.84 9.57
N GLY A 37 3.45 13.15 9.36
CA GLY A 37 4.36 13.85 8.45
C GLY A 37 3.91 15.26 8.11
N ARG A 38 4.10 15.67 6.85
CA ARG A 38 3.69 17.00 6.36
C ARG A 38 2.18 17.23 6.42
N GLN A 39 1.40 16.16 6.29
CA GLN A 39 -0.01 16.19 6.65
C GLN A 39 -0.06 16.22 8.17
N ARG A 40 -0.13 17.42 8.74
CA ARG A 40 -0.32 17.58 10.17
C ARG A 40 -1.70 17.04 10.54
N GLY A 41 -1.78 16.52 11.76
CA GLY A 41 -3.02 16.34 12.47
C GLY A 41 -3.86 17.61 12.51
N HIS A 42 -5.17 17.46 12.72
CA HIS A 42 -6.05 18.57 13.08
C HIS A 42 -6.49 18.43 14.53
N THR A 43 -6.71 19.57 15.19
CA THR A 43 -7.29 19.60 16.53
C THR A 43 -8.79 19.33 16.40
N GLU A 44 -9.28 18.27 17.03
CA GLU A 44 -10.71 18.00 17.14
C GLU A 44 -11.20 18.37 18.54
N VAL A 45 -12.35 19.04 18.61
CA VAL A 45 -13.03 19.27 19.88
C VAL A 45 -13.99 18.12 20.12
N TYR A 46 -13.69 17.27 21.12
CA TYR A 46 -14.56 16.18 21.53
C TYR A 46 -15.05 16.41 22.96
N ARG A 47 -16.37 16.55 23.14
CA ARG A 47 -17.03 16.84 24.44
C ARG A 47 -16.41 18.03 25.20
N GLY A 48 -16.01 19.08 24.49
CA GLY A 48 -15.45 20.30 25.07
C GLY A 48 -13.98 20.23 25.46
N ALA A 49 -13.29 19.12 25.18
CA ALA A 49 -11.83 19.03 25.27
C ALA A 49 -11.21 19.03 23.87
N GLU A 50 -10.11 19.78 23.71
CA GLU A 50 -9.30 19.77 22.49
C GLU A 50 -8.38 18.54 22.48
N TYR A 51 -8.48 17.73 21.43
CA TYR A 51 -7.60 16.61 21.17
C TYR A 51 -6.78 16.89 19.91
N THR A 52 -5.47 16.88 20.04
CA THR A 52 -4.58 16.91 18.87
C THR A 52 -4.50 15.50 18.29
N VAL A 53 -5.07 15.30 17.10
CA VAL A 53 -4.97 14.03 16.40
C VAL A 53 -3.65 13.99 15.64
N ASP A 54 -2.55 13.58 16.26
CA ASP A 54 -1.24 13.60 15.59
C ASP A 54 -1.16 12.65 14.39
N LEU A 55 -1.81 11.49 14.48
CA LEU A 55 -1.71 10.45 13.48
C LEU A 55 -2.92 10.43 12.54
N VAL A 56 -2.65 10.39 11.24
CA VAL A 56 -3.68 10.32 10.20
C VAL A 56 -3.85 8.87 9.75
N PRO A 57 -5.09 8.33 9.69
CA PRO A 57 -5.34 6.99 9.19
C PRO A 57 -4.82 6.78 7.76
N LYS A 58 -4.21 5.61 7.53
CA LYS A 58 -3.66 5.14 6.26
C LYS A 58 -3.98 3.67 6.08
N ILE A 59 -3.84 3.21 4.85
CA ILE A 59 -3.84 1.78 4.53
C ILE A 59 -2.45 1.41 4.02
N ARG A 60 -1.88 0.34 4.56
CA ARG A 60 -0.69 -0.33 4.02
C ARG A 60 -1.14 -1.49 3.14
N ILE A 61 -0.69 -1.49 1.89
CA ILE A 61 -0.91 -2.54 0.90
C ILE A 61 0.44 -3.19 0.62
N GLU A 62 0.47 -4.51 0.63
CA GLU A 62 1.66 -5.32 0.41
C GLU A 62 1.40 -6.31 -0.72
N VAL A 63 2.25 -6.30 -1.75
CA VAL A 63 2.11 -7.13 -2.95
C VAL A 63 3.48 -7.74 -3.28
N LEU A 64 3.52 -9.05 -3.46
CA LEU A 64 4.70 -9.73 -4.01
C LEU A 64 4.61 -9.75 -5.54
N VAL A 65 5.74 -9.49 -6.19
CA VAL A 65 5.83 -9.43 -7.65
C VAL A 65 7.19 -9.92 -8.12
N GLU A 66 7.27 -10.37 -9.36
CA GLU A 66 8.54 -10.66 -10.04
C GLU A 66 9.39 -9.39 -10.19
N ASP A 67 10.71 -9.55 -10.31
CA ASP A 67 11.62 -8.40 -10.36
C ASP A 67 11.39 -7.54 -11.61
N ASP A 68 11.05 -8.18 -12.74
CA ASP A 68 10.86 -7.51 -14.03
C ASP A 68 9.58 -6.64 -14.07
N ASP A 69 8.58 -7.00 -13.26
CA ASP A 69 7.30 -6.27 -13.17
C ASP A 69 7.29 -5.21 -12.07
N ALA A 70 8.30 -5.19 -11.19
CA ALA A 70 8.30 -4.37 -9.98
C ALA A 70 8.16 -2.86 -10.26
N GLU A 71 8.92 -2.34 -11.23
CA GLU A 71 8.89 -0.91 -11.57
C GLU A 71 7.53 -0.50 -12.18
N GLN A 72 7.00 -1.31 -13.09
CA GLN A 72 5.70 -1.06 -13.71
C GLN A 72 4.57 -1.12 -12.68
N LEU A 73 4.61 -2.09 -11.75
CA LEU A 73 3.62 -2.19 -10.68
C LEU A 73 3.65 -0.97 -9.75
N ILE A 74 4.84 -0.45 -9.41
CA ILE A 74 4.99 0.78 -8.63
C ILE A 74 4.27 1.93 -9.34
N ASP A 75 4.47 2.10 -10.64
CA ASP A 75 3.82 3.17 -11.42
C ASP A 75 2.30 3.02 -11.45
N VAL A 76 1.79 1.79 -11.60
CA VAL A 76 0.36 1.48 -11.52
C VAL A 76 -0.22 1.92 -10.17
N VAL A 77 0.43 1.53 -9.07
CA VAL A 77 -0.02 1.90 -7.72
C VAL A 77 0.07 3.40 -7.49
N VAL A 78 1.16 4.06 -7.92
CA VAL A 78 1.31 5.51 -7.80
C VAL A 78 0.21 6.24 -8.56
N LYS A 79 -0.07 5.84 -9.80
CA LYS A 79 -1.14 6.43 -10.62
C LYS A 79 -2.50 6.26 -9.96
N ALA A 80 -2.81 5.05 -9.47
CA ALA A 80 -4.07 4.75 -8.80
C ALA A 80 -4.18 5.34 -7.38
N ALA A 81 -3.07 5.69 -6.71
CA ALA A 81 -3.11 6.31 -5.38
C ALA A 81 -3.13 7.84 -5.41
N ARG A 82 -2.67 8.47 -6.50
CA ARG A 82 -2.41 9.91 -6.58
C ARG A 82 -3.68 10.73 -6.67
N THR A 83 -3.87 11.62 -5.71
CA THR A 83 -4.88 12.71 -5.75
C THR A 83 -4.25 14.08 -6.04
N GLY A 84 -2.92 14.16 -5.99
CA GLY A 84 -2.17 15.41 -6.15
C GLY A 84 -2.13 16.27 -4.88
N LYS A 85 -2.74 15.81 -3.79
CA LYS A 85 -2.80 16.53 -2.50
C LYS A 85 -1.78 15.97 -1.52
N ILE A 86 -1.39 16.80 -0.55
CA ILE A 86 -0.53 16.36 0.57
C ILE A 86 -1.16 15.12 1.24
N GLY A 87 -0.29 14.16 1.60
CA GLY A 87 -0.68 12.96 2.32
C GLY A 87 -1.12 11.78 1.45
N ASP A 88 -0.93 11.84 0.13
CA ASP A 88 -1.22 10.71 -0.79
C ASP A 88 -0.50 9.43 -0.40
N GLY A 89 0.72 9.53 0.13
CA GLY A 89 1.42 8.39 0.68
C GLY A 89 2.85 8.21 0.18
N LYS A 90 3.33 6.97 0.28
CA LYS A 90 4.60 6.49 -0.28
C LYS A 90 4.45 5.06 -0.78
N VAL A 91 5.21 4.74 -1.81
CA VAL A 91 5.37 3.38 -2.33
C VAL A 91 6.88 3.09 -2.32
N TRP A 92 7.26 1.90 -1.90
CA TRP A 92 8.64 1.44 -1.94
C TRP A 92 8.69 -0.07 -2.19
N SER A 93 9.88 -0.57 -2.49
CA SER A 93 10.11 -2.00 -2.71
C SER A 93 11.28 -2.49 -1.87
N ILE A 94 11.20 -3.73 -1.39
CA ILE A 94 12.33 -4.45 -0.80
C ILE A 94 12.56 -5.78 -1.55
N PRO A 95 13.81 -6.28 -1.63
CA PRO A 95 14.07 -7.59 -2.21
C PRO A 95 13.45 -8.71 -1.37
N VAL A 96 12.94 -9.74 -2.04
CA VAL A 96 12.44 -10.98 -1.44
C VAL A 96 13.22 -12.14 -2.03
N GLU A 97 13.97 -12.83 -1.18
CA GLU A 97 14.83 -13.95 -1.59
C GLU A 97 14.02 -15.21 -1.91
N THR A 98 12.94 -15.46 -1.18
CA THR A 98 12.10 -16.64 -1.37
C THR A 98 10.64 -16.36 -1.02
N ALA A 99 9.75 -17.01 -1.75
CA ALA A 99 8.33 -17.08 -1.49
C ALA A 99 7.89 -18.53 -1.64
N VAL A 100 6.95 -18.97 -0.81
CA VAL A 100 6.40 -20.33 -0.84
C VAL A 100 4.88 -20.27 -0.75
N ARG A 101 4.19 -20.86 -1.72
CA ARG A 101 2.74 -20.96 -1.67
C ARG A 101 2.35 -22.07 -0.70
N VAL A 102 1.74 -21.70 0.43
CA VAL A 102 1.43 -22.65 1.53
C VAL A 102 0.61 -23.86 1.06
N ARG A 103 -0.32 -23.66 0.12
CA ARG A 103 -1.22 -24.73 -0.37
C ARG A 103 -0.52 -25.79 -1.22
N THR A 104 0.45 -25.41 -2.05
CA THR A 104 1.06 -26.28 -3.08
C THR A 104 2.54 -26.56 -2.84
N GLY A 105 3.22 -25.76 -2.02
CA GLY A 105 4.66 -25.84 -1.81
C GLY A 105 5.50 -25.26 -2.96
N GLU A 106 4.87 -24.70 -4.00
CA GLU A 106 5.52 -23.97 -5.09
C GLU A 106 6.39 -22.85 -4.52
N ARG A 107 7.54 -22.61 -5.15
CA ARG A 107 8.57 -21.69 -4.66
C ARG A 107 8.95 -20.66 -5.71
N GLY A 108 9.42 -19.51 -5.25
CA GLY A 108 9.90 -18.46 -6.15
C GLY A 108 8.74 -17.87 -6.96
N PRO A 109 8.95 -17.56 -8.26
CA PRO A 109 7.90 -17.02 -9.12
C PRO A 109 6.61 -17.86 -9.16
N ASP A 110 6.71 -19.19 -9.19
CA ASP A 110 5.54 -20.11 -9.20
C ASP A 110 4.65 -19.96 -7.95
N ALA A 111 5.18 -19.36 -6.88
CA ALA A 111 4.45 -19.15 -5.63
C ALA A 111 3.51 -17.93 -5.64
N LEU A 112 3.62 -17.05 -6.64
CA LEU A 112 2.85 -15.81 -6.76
C LEU A 112 1.43 -16.09 -7.28
#